data_AF-A0ABD5SLR7-F1
#
_entry.id   AF-A0ABD5SLR7-F1
#
_cell.length_a   1.000
_cell.length_b   1.000
_cell.length_c   1.000
_cell.angle_alpha   90.00
_cell.angle_beta   90.00
_cell.angle_gamma   90.00
#
_symmetry.space_group_name_H-M   'P 1'
#
loop_
_entity.id
_entity.type
_entity.pdbx_description
1 polymer ?
#
loop_
_entity_poly.entity_id
_entity_poly.type
_entity_poly.pdbx_seq_one_letter_code
_entity_poly.pdbx_strand_id
1 'polypeptide(L)'
;MDETFICEECRESVNEQASTCPHCGYDPGSEMKSQAKWRLGVGALLCLTIVGGVVGIPLVVSGLRHSSRAEKETPATPAQG
;
A
#
# COMPACT_ATOMS: atom_id res chain seq x y z
N MET A 1 -4.23 -39.41 21.72
CA MET A 1 -5.66 -39.10 21.77
C MET A 1 -5.93 -38.19 20.60
N ASP A 2 -6.90 -38.50 19.76
CA ASP A 2 -7.28 -37.64 18.63
C ASP A 2 -8.07 -36.44 19.17
N GLU A 3 -7.48 -35.27 19.00
CA GLU A 3 -7.98 -33.98 19.44
C GLU A 3 -9.03 -33.51 18.41
N THR A 4 -10.29 -33.41 18.84
CA THR A 4 -11.46 -33.11 17.99
C THR A 4 -12.20 -31.89 18.53
N PHE A 5 -12.56 -30.96 17.64
CA PHE A 5 -13.30 -29.75 17.93
C PHE A 5 -14.71 -29.80 17.33
N ILE A 6 -15.65 -29.03 17.88
CA ILE A 6 -17.01 -28.91 17.33
C ILE A 6 -17.04 -27.79 16.29
N CYS A 7 -17.50 -28.08 15.08
CA CYS A 7 -17.70 -27.07 14.04
C CYS A 7 -18.82 -26.09 14.45
N GLU A 8 -18.56 -24.78 14.39
CA GLU A 8 -19.57 -23.77 14.78
C GLU A 8 -20.74 -23.66 13.79
N GLU A 9 -20.58 -24.12 12.55
CA GLU A 9 -21.59 -24.01 11.50
C GLU A 9 -22.55 -25.21 11.49
N CYS A 10 -22.02 -26.43 11.51
CA CYS A 10 -22.82 -27.66 11.45
C CYS A 10 -22.93 -28.43 12.77
N ARG A 11 -22.22 -28.00 13.81
CA ARG A 11 -22.15 -28.65 15.14
C ARG A 11 -21.65 -30.09 15.16
N GLU A 12 -20.99 -30.50 14.10
CA GLU A 12 -20.38 -31.82 14.01
C GLU A 12 -18.96 -31.84 14.59
N SER A 13 -18.52 -32.99 15.11
CA SER A 13 -17.16 -33.21 15.57
C SER A 13 -16.18 -33.30 14.40
N VAL A 14 -15.19 -32.42 14.38
CA VAL A 14 -14.16 -32.31 13.36
C VAL A 14 -12.79 -32.55 13.98
N ASN A 15 -11.89 -33.21 13.25
CA ASN A 15 -10.49 -33.36 13.66
C ASN A 15 -9.76 -32.01 13.55
N GLU A 16 -9.01 -31.62 14.58
CA GLU A 16 -8.24 -30.36 14.65
C GLU A 16 -7.19 -30.19 13.53
N GLN A 17 -6.85 -31.27 12.82
CA GLN A 17 -5.98 -31.24 11.65
C GLN A 17 -6.67 -30.71 10.37
N ALA A 18 -8.00 -30.65 10.35
CA ALA A 18 -8.75 -30.21 9.18
C ALA A 18 -8.87 -28.68 9.15
N SER A 19 -8.24 -28.04 8.16
CA SER A 19 -8.35 -26.59 7.95
C SER A 19 -9.76 -26.15 7.53
N THR A 20 -10.52 -27.07 6.93
CA THR A 20 -11.88 -26.88 6.43
C THR A 20 -12.76 -27.98 6.99
N CYS A 21 -13.97 -27.65 7.47
CA CYS A 21 -14.91 -28.64 7.97
C CYS A 21 -15.31 -29.62 6.85
N PRO A 22 -15.10 -30.94 6.99
CA PRO A 22 -15.44 -31.92 5.96
C PRO A 22 -16.95 -32.19 5.84
N HIS A 23 -17.75 -31.77 6.82
CA HIS A 23 -19.20 -31.99 6.83
C HIS A 23 -19.98 -30.90 6.11
N CYS A 24 -19.55 -29.64 6.24
CA CYS A 24 -20.25 -28.48 5.64
C CYS A 24 -19.40 -27.63 4.71
N GLY A 25 -18.06 -27.72 4.78
CA GLY A 25 -17.14 -26.91 3.97
C GLY A 25 -16.74 -25.57 4.59
N TYR A 26 -17.12 -25.29 5.84
CA TYR A 26 -16.71 -24.06 6.53
C TYR A 26 -15.19 -23.97 6.72
N ASP A 27 -14.57 -22.89 6.24
CA ASP A 27 -13.13 -22.61 6.34
C ASP A 27 -12.88 -21.24 7.00
N PRO A 28 -12.52 -21.19 8.30
CA PRO A 28 -12.27 -19.93 8.99
C PRO A 28 -10.94 -19.26 8.56
N GLY A 29 -10.10 -19.93 7.76
CA GLY A 29 -8.77 -19.48 7.36
C GLY A 29 -8.71 -18.64 6.08
N SER A 30 -9.78 -18.65 5.28
CA SER A 30 -9.80 -18.03 3.95
C SER A 30 -9.80 -16.50 3.95
N GLU A 31 -10.21 -15.85 5.05
CA GLU A 31 -10.38 -14.40 5.12
C GLU A 31 -9.06 -13.63 5.34
N MET A 32 -8.00 -14.30 5.81
CA MET A 32 -6.77 -13.61 6.26
C MET A 32 -5.84 -13.17 5.11
N LYS A 33 -6.00 -13.70 3.89
CA LYS A 33 -5.11 -13.40 2.74
C LYS A 33 -5.33 -12.01 2.13
N SER A 34 -6.49 -11.39 2.34
CA SER A 34 -6.83 -10.11 1.69
C SER A 34 -6.28 -8.88 2.44
N GLN A 35 -6.12 -8.98 3.76
CA GLN A 35 -5.69 -7.84 4.58
C GLN A 35 -4.18 -7.56 4.50
N ALA A 36 -3.34 -8.59 4.38
CA ALA A 36 -1.88 -8.41 4.32
C ALA A 36 -1.45 -7.60 3.09
N LYS A 37 -2.05 -7.86 1.92
CA LYS A 37 -1.76 -7.13 0.68
C LYS A 37 -2.13 -5.65 0.79
N TRP A 38 -3.27 -5.33 1.40
CA TRP A 38 -3.70 -3.93 1.54
C TRP A 38 -2.86 -3.16 2.57
N ARG A 39 -2.51 -3.79 3.71
CA ARG A 39 -1.66 -3.15 4.73
C ARG A 39 -0.25 -2.87 4.21
N LEU A 40 0.34 -3.78 3.42
CA LEU A 40 1.62 -3.55 2.73
C LEU A 40 1.52 -2.40 1.72
N GLY A 41 0.43 -2.34 0.94
CA GLY A 41 0.20 -1.26 -0.02
C GLY A 41 0.05 0.12 0.64
N VAL A 42 -0.77 0.22 1.70
CA VAL A 42 -0.98 1.48 2.45
C VAL A 42 0.31 1.93 3.13
N GLY A 43 1.07 1.00 3.72
CA GLY A 43 2.36 1.31 4.35
C GLY A 43 3.38 1.84 3.35
N ALA A 44 3.52 1.19 2.18
CA ALA A 44 4.44 1.63 1.14
C ALA A 44 4.07 3.03 0.60
N LEU A 45 2.78 3.30 0.37
CA LEU A 45 2.31 4.60 -0.09
C LEU A 45 2.60 5.72 0.92
N LEU A 46 2.32 5.49 2.21
CA LEU A 46 2.63 6.45 3.27
C LEU A 46 4.13 6.77 3.32
N CYS A 47 4.99 5.75 3.28
CA CYS A 47 6.45 5.94 3.26
C CYS A 47 6.90 6.74 2.04
N LEU A 48 6.40 6.41 0.84
CA LEU A 48 6.74 7.14 -0.38
C LEU A 48 6.27 8.60 -0.35
N THR A 49 5.11 8.86 0.23
CA THR A 49 4.56 10.22 0.34
C THR A 49 5.35 11.05 1.34
N ILE A 50 5.77 10.48 2.46
CA ILE A 50 6.58 11.19 3.46
C ILE A 50 7.98 11.47 2.91
N VAL A 51 8.67 10.47 2.35
CA VAL A 51 10.04 10.66 1.83
C VAL A 51 10.03 11.54 0.58
N GLY A 52 9.12 11.28 -0.36
CA GLY A 52 8.94 12.08 -1.57
C GLY A 52 8.43 13.48 -1.28
N GLY A 53 7.59 13.66 -0.26
CA GLY A 53 7.12 14.95 0.21
C GLY A 53 8.24 15.80 0.82
N VAL A 54 9.00 15.21 1.75
CA VAL A 54 10.05 15.91 2.49
C VAL A 54 11.28 16.21 1.64
N VAL A 55 11.65 15.34 0.70
CA VAL A 55 12.85 15.55 -0.13
C VAL A 55 12.48 16.07 -1.52
N GLY A 56 11.45 15.49 -2.13
CA GLY A 56 11.03 15.80 -3.49
C GLY A 56 10.37 17.17 -3.61
N ILE A 57 9.42 17.54 -2.73
CA ILE A 57 8.75 18.84 -2.82
C ILE A 57 9.74 20.02 -2.67
N PRO A 58 10.67 20.06 -1.70
CA PRO A 58 11.62 21.16 -1.62
C PRO A 58 12.63 21.18 -2.78
N LEU A 59 13.03 20.03 -3.34
CA LEU A 59 13.88 19.99 -4.54
C LEU A 59 13.14 20.52 -5.77
N VAL A 60 11.89 20.10 -5.98
CA VAL A 60 11.03 20.57 -7.07
C VAL A 60 10.76 22.07 -6.93
N VAL A 61 10.42 22.54 -5.73
CA VAL A 61 10.18 23.96 -5.47
C VAL A 61 11.46 24.78 -5.64
N SER A 62 12.60 24.29 -5.16
CA SER A 62 13.89 24.98 -5.32
C SER A 62 14.33 25.03 -6.79
N GLY A 63 14.12 23.95 -7.53
CA GLY A 63 14.39 23.86 -8.96
C GLY A 63 13.48 24.77 -9.78
N LEU A 64 12.18 24.80 -9.49
CA LEU A 64 11.23 25.71 -10.14
C LEU A 64 11.56 27.17 -9.83
N ARG A 65 11.91 27.51 -8.58
CA ARG A 65 12.38 28.86 -8.22
C ARG A 65 13.65 29.25 -8.97
N HIS A 66 14.54 28.29 -9.25
CA HIS A 66 15.76 28.54 -10.02
C HIS A 66 15.46 28.78 -11.51
N SER A 67 14.59 27.97 -12.11
CA SER A 67 14.14 28.15 -13.50
C SER A 67 13.40 29.48 -13.71
N SER A 68 12.57 29.90 -12.75
CA SER A 68 11.88 31.20 -12.81
C SER A 68 12.79 32.41 -12.60
N ARG A 69 14.03 32.22 -12.10
CA ARG A 69 15.04 33.28 -12.06
C ARG A 69 15.78 33.38 -13.38
N ALA A 70 16.08 32.26 -14.03
CA ALA A 70 16.75 32.21 -15.34
C ALA A 70 15.93 32.88 -16.47
N GLU A 71 14.59 32.84 -16.41
CA GLU A 71 13.75 33.52 -17.41
C GLU A 71 13.77 35.06 -17.27
N LYS A 72 14.04 35.60 -16.08
CA LYS A 72 14.06 37.06 -15.87
C LYS A 72 15.38 37.72 -16.31
N GLU A 73 16.37 36.94 -16.74
CA GLU A 73 17.72 37.41 -17.11
C GLU A 73 17.99 37.33 -18.62
N THR A 74 16.95 37.25 -19.46
CA THR A 74 17.11 37.57 -20.89
C THR A 74 16.71 39.03 -21.12
N PRO A 75 17.66 39.98 -21.17
CA PRO A 75 17.38 41.28 -21.75
C PRO A 75 16.97 41.09 -23.22
N ALA A 76 15.76 41.54 -23.54
CA ALA A 76 15.38 41.80 -24.92
C ALA A 76 16.33 42.88 -25.49
N THR A 77 17.40 42.46 -26.15
CA THR A 77 18.15 43.34 -27.05
C THR A 77 17.49 43.24 -28.43
N PRO A 78 17.11 44.38 -29.03
CA PRO A 78 16.30 44.43 -30.24
C PRO A 78 17.08 43.91 -31.44
N ALA A 79 16.38 43.22 -32.35
CA ALA A 79 16.74 43.24 -33.76
C ALA A 79 16.89 44.71 -34.19
N GLN A 80 17.96 45.10 -34.89
CA GLN A 80 18.02 46.07 -36.01
C GLN A 80 19.47 46.16 -36.55
N GLY A 81 19.63 46.12 -37.87
CA GLY A 81 20.87 46.50 -38.58
C GLY A 81 21.27 45.58 -39.72
#